data_AF-A0A353BGP1-F1
#
_entry.id   AF-A0A353BGP1-F1
#
_cell.length_a   1.000
_cell.length_b   1.000
_cell.length_c   1.000
_cell.angle_alpha   90.00
_cell.angle_beta   90.00
_cell.angle_gamma   90.00
#
_symmetry.space_group_name_H-M   'P 1'
#
loop_
_entity.id
_entity.type
_entity.pdbx_description
1 polymer ?
#
loop_
_entity_poly.entity_id
_entity_poly.type
_entity_poly.pdbx_seq_one_letter_code
_entity_poly.pdbx_strand_id
1 'polypeptide(L)'
;MPAEGFRGKLTIDVKKCIGCAGCANVCPSRLIVVTDNKATRRLDFYLERCTYCGRCEEVCPEKAITMTQAFETATDQVHDDLHVSAEVYMGTCQRCGRCFETKTILDKMMTVGFRAPAAE
;
A
#
# COMPACT_ATOMS: atom_id res chain seq x y z
N MET A 1 17.90 -24.14 -1.32
CA MET A 1 16.88 -23.27 -1.97
C MET A 1 15.70 -23.17 -1.04
N PRO A 2 15.12 -21.98 -0.83
CA PRO A 2 13.95 -21.83 0.03
C PRO A 2 12.74 -22.58 -0.56
N ALA A 3 11.84 -23.02 0.31
CA ALA A 3 10.65 -23.78 -0.07
C ALA A 3 9.60 -22.91 -0.77
N GLU A 4 8.67 -23.54 -1.47
CA GLU A 4 7.50 -22.89 -2.07
C GLU A 4 6.67 -22.21 -0.96
N GLY A 5 6.47 -20.89 -1.06
CA GLY A 5 5.77 -20.10 -0.03
C GLY A 5 6.65 -19.58 1.13
N PHE A 6 7.97 -19.56 0.98
CA PHE A 6 8.87 -18.95 1.96
C PHE A 6 8.57 -17.46 2.17
N ARG A 7 8.55 -17.03 3.45
CA ARG A 7 8.24 -15.66 3.88
C ARG A 7 9.52 -14.90 4.24
N GLY A 8 10.14 -14.26 3.25
CA GLY A 8 11.34 -13.43 3.41
C GLY A 8 11.05 -11.93 3.35
N LYS A 9 12.01 -11.13 2.86
CA LYS A 9 11.92 -9.66 2.78
C LYS A 9 10.64 -9.24 2.07
N LEU A 10 9.90 -8.33 2.70
CA LEU A 10 8.69 -7.74 2.13
C LEU A 10 9.05 -6.74 1.03
N THR A 11 8.32 -6.79 -0.08
CA THR A 11 8.39 -5.83 -1.18
C THR A 11 7.01 -5.25 -1.45
N ILE A 12 6.95 -3.96 -1.81
CA ILE A 12 5.70 -3.24 -2.13
C ILE A 12 5.72 -2.69 -3.56
N ASP A 13 4.66 -3.01 -4.30
CA ASP A 13 4.36 -2.43 -5.61
C ASP A 13 3.56 -1.13 -5.44
N VAL A 14 4.24 0.03 -5.48
CA VAL A 14 3.60 1.35 -5.28
C VAL A 14 2.49 1.60 -6.32
N LYS A 15 2.62 1.05 -7.54
CA LYS A 15 1.62 1.19 -8.61
C LYS A 15 0.29 0.50 -8.32
N LYS A 16 0.30 -0.57 -7.53
CA LYS A 16 -0.91 -1.33 -7.13
C LYS A 16 -1.45 -0.87 -5.77
N CYS A 17 -0.65 -0.13 -5.01
CA CYS A 17 -1.04 0.31 -3.68
C CYS A 17 -2.06 1.44 -3.75
N ILE A 18 -3.21 1.25 -3.10
CA ILE A 18 -4.30 2.23 -3.05
C ILE A 18 -4.30 3.08 -1.77
N GLY A 19 -3.33 2.87 -0.88
CA GLY A 19 -3.23 3.66 0.36
C GLY A 19 -4.33 3.41 1.40
N CYS A 20 -5.01 2.26 1.34
CA CYS A 20 -6.10 1.90 2.27
C CYS A 20 -5.65 1.68 3.73
N ALA A 21 -4.33 1.56 3.98
CA ALA A 21 -3.74 1.33 5.30
C ALA A 21 -4.20 0.05 6.05
N GLY A 22 -4.86 -0.90 5.37
CA GLY A 22 -5.28 -2.17 5.98
C GLY A 22 -4.10 -3.02 6.49
N CYS A 23 -2.96 -2.96 5.81
CA CYS A 23 -1.72 -3.61 6.23
C CYS A 23 -1.19 -3.08 7.56
N ALA A 24 -1.31 -1.78 7.82
CA ALA A 24 -0.87 -1.18 9.08
C ALA A 24 -1.73 -1.64 10.26
N ASN A 25 -3.04 -1.79 10.04
CA ASN A 25 -3.98 -2.22 11.09
C ASN A 25 -3.78 -3.68 11.50
N VAL A 26 -3.43 -4.57 10.56
CA VAL A 26 -3.22 -6.00 10.85
C VAL A 26 -1.82 -6.31 11.39
N CYS A 27 -0.88 -5.36 11.33
CA CYS A 27 0.51 -5.60 11.67
C CYS A 27 0.70 -5.73 13.20
N PRO A 28 1.07 -6.92 13.73
CA PRO A 28 1.26 -7.09 15.17
C PRO A 28 2.45 -6.28 15.70
N SER A 29 3.52 -6.16 14.90
CA SER A 29 4.72 -5.40 15.26
C SER A 29 4.60 -3.89 15.01
N ARG A 30 3.48 -3.42 14.44
CA ARG A 30 3.24 -2.02 14.05
C ARG A 30 4.40 -1.40 13.27
N LEU A 31 4.96 -2.15 12.32
CA LEU A 31 6.11 -1.71 11.51
C LEU A 31 5.75 -0.67 10.45
N ILE A 32 4.46 -0.52 10.14
CA ILE A 32 3.97 0.32 9.05
C ILE A 32 3.41 1.60 9.69
N VAL A 33 4.06 2.71 9.42
CA VAL A 33 3.62 4.04 9.84
C VAL A 33 2.94 4.72 8.67
N VAL A 34 1.73 5.23 8.92
CA VAL A 34 0.91 5.89 7.90
C VAL A 34 0.85 7.37 8.24
N THR A 35 1.26 8.21 7.30
CA THR A 35 1.18 9.67 7.42
C THR A 35 0.32 10.20 6.28
N ASP A 36 -0.76 10.91 6.60
CA ASP A 36 -1.61 11.57 5.61
C ASP A 36 -1.20 13.04 5.44
N ASN A 37 -1.01 13.45 4.19
CA ASN A 37 -0.64 14.81 3.80
C ASN A 37 -1.57 15.32 2.70
N LYS A 38 -2.73 15.87 3.09
CA LYS A 38 -3.74 16.47 2.18
C LYS A 38 -4.14 15.58 0.98
N ALA A 39 -3.33 15.57 -0.07
CA ALA A 39 -3.51 14.80 -1.31
C ALA A 39 -2.61 13.55 -1.42
N THR A 40 -1.65 13.35 -0.53
CA THR A 40 -0.75 12.19 -0.55
C THR A 40 -0.83 11.39 0.74
N ARG A 41 -0.75 10.07 0.64
CA ARG A 41 -0.48 9.19 1.78
C ARG A 41 0.94 8.69 1.68
N ARG A 42 1.69 8.84 2.76
CA ARG A 42 3.00 8.21 2.91
C ARG A 42 2.85 6.98 3.82
N LEU A 43 3.42 5.88 3.37
CA LEU A 43 3.51 4.61 4.09
C LEU A 43 4.99 4.31 4.29
N ASP A 44 5.45 4.40 5.53
CA ASP A 44 6.83 4.06 5.90
C ASP A 44 6.84 2.68 6.55
N PHE A 45 7.63 1.77 5.98
CA PHE A 45 7.77 0.39 6.44
C PHE A 45 9.14 0.21 7.09
N TYR A 46 9.15 -0.04 8.41
CA TYR A 46 10.36 -0.30 9.18
C TYR A 46 10.60 -1.81 9.30
N LEU A 47 11.29 -2.39 8.32
CA LEU A 47 11.53 -3.84 8.24
C LEU A 47 12.35 -4.39 9.42
N GLU A 48 13.07 -3.53 10.14
CA GLU A 48 13.77 -3.87 11.39
C GLU A 48 12.84 -4.53 12.44
N ARG A 49 11.54 -4.20 12.42
CA ARG A 49 10.53 -4.69 13.37
C ARG A 49 9.70 -5.84 12.80
N CYS A 50 9.96 -6.24 11.57
CA CYS A 50 9.15 -7.23 10.87
C CYS A 50 9.33 -8.62 11.50
N THR A 51 8.22 -9.26 11.84
CA THR A 51 8.18 -10.66 12.32
C THR A 51 7.94 -11.66 11.21
N TYR A 52 7.92 -11.21 9.94
CA TYR A 52 7.69 -12.04 8.75
C TYR A 52 6.39 -12.88 8.80
N CYS A 53 5.37 -12.38 9.52
CA CYS A 53 4.12 -13.11 9.75
C CYS A 53 3.23 -13.25 8.51
N GLY A 54 3.44 -12.48 7.44
CA GLY A 54 2.70 -12.57 6.17
C GLY A 54 1.31 -11.93 6.14
N ARG A 55 0.76 -11.49 7.29
CA ARG A 55 -0.60 -10.93 7.38
C ARG A 55 -0.86 -9.72 6.46
N CYS A 56 0.17 -8.92 6.20
CA CYS A 56 0.08 -7.76 5.32
C CYS A 56 -0.12 -8.13 3.85
N GLU A 57 0.40 -9.27 3.40
CA GLU A 57 0.16 -9.83 2.06
C GLU A 57 -1.29 -10.34 1.96
N GLU A 58 -1.74 -11.10 2.96
CA GLU A 58 -3.08 -11.71 2.98
C GLU A 58 -4.21 -10.68 3.01
N VAL A 59 -4.04 -9.58 3.77
CA VAL A 59 -5.07 -8.54 3.90
C VAL A 59 -5.14 -7.60 2.69
N CYS A 60 -4.11 -7.59 1.83
CA CYS A 60 -4.01 -6.59 0.77
C CYS A 60 -4.97 -6.93 -0.40
N PRO A 61 -6.02 -6.12 -0.65
CA PRO A 61 -7.01 -6.45 -1.69
C PRO A 61 -6.40 -6.44 -3.09
N GLU A 62 -5.51 -5.49 -3.36
CA GLU A 62 -4.82 -5.32 -4.65
C GLU A 62 -3.54 -6.17 -4.77
N LYS A 63 -3.20 -6.95 -3.74
CA LYS A 63 -1.96 -7.73 -3.66
C LYS A 63 -0.71 -6.89 -3.99
N ALA A 64 -0.67 -5.67 -3.47
CA ALA A 64 0.44 -4.74 -3.65
C ALA A 64 1.66 -5.09 -2.78
N ILE A 65 1.47 -5.91 -1.75
CA ILE A 65 2.53 -6.36 -0.85
C ILE A 65 2.81 -7.83 -1.15
N THR A 66 4.08 -8.20 -1.28
CA THR A 66 4.51 -9.59 -1.53
C THR A 66 5.69 -9.96 -0.67
N MET A 67 5.68 -11.18 -0.12
CA MET A 67 6.80 -11.76 0.62
C MET A 67 7.77 -12.41 -0.37
N THR A 68 9.01 -11.94 -0.41
CA THR A 68 10.04 -12.50 -1.30
C THR A 68 10.76 -13.68 -0.66
N GLN A 69 11.62 -14.34 -1.43
CA GLN A 69 12.47 -15.41 -0.93
C GLN A 69 13.80 -14.92 -0.35
N ALA A 70 14.02 -13.60 -0.28
CA ALA A 70 15.25 -13.03 0.27
C ALA A 70 15.27 -13.14 1.80
N PHE A 71 16.24 -13.87 2.34
CA PHE A 71 16.46 -14.06 3.79
C PHE A 71 17.75 -13.41 4.30
N GLU A 72 18.65 -13.02 3.40
CA GLU A 72 19.95 -12.43 3.71
C GLU A 72 19.82 -10.91 3.93
N THR A 73 19.09 -10.50 4.97
CA THR A 73 18.81 -9.07 5.26
C THR A 73 19.68 -8.50 6.38
N ALA A 74 20.83 -9.12 6.69
CA ALA A 74 21.77 -8.59 7.68
C ALA A 74 22.54 -7.40 7.08
N THR A 75 22.48 -6.26 7.76
CA THR A 75 23.17 -5.02 7.37
C THR A 75 23.52 -4.20 8.62
N ASP A 76 24.59 -3.41 8.53
CA ASP A 76 24.96 -2.40 9.52
C ASP A 76 24.11 -1.13 9.38
N GLN A 77 23.58 -0.83 8.19
CA GLN A 77 22.82 0.38 7.89
C GLN A 77 21.31 0.15 7.91
N VAL A 78 20.80 -0.14 9.10
CA VAL A 78 19.37 -0.49 9.32
C VAL A 78 18.40 0.56 8.77
N HIS A 79 18.71 1.85 8.94
CA HIS A 79 17.80 2.93 8.56
C HIS A 79 17.65 3.12 7.04
N ASP A 80 18.63 2.71 6.24
CA ASP A 80 18.59 2.86 4.78
C ASP A 80 18.10 1.58 4.11
N ASP A 81 18.68 0.43 4.47
CA ASP A 81 18.44 -0.85 3.81
C ASP A 81 17.12 -1.55 4.22
N LEU A 82 16.66 -1.30 5.45
CA LEU A 82 15.45 -1.89 6.04
C LEU A 82 14.31 -0.87 6.17
N HIS A 83 14.39 0.26 5.49
CA HIS A 83 13.33 1.23 5.42
C HIS A 83 12.78 1.34 4.01
N VAL A 84 11.46 1.19 3.86
CA VAL A 84 10.79 1.35 2.57
C VAL A 84 9.72 2.41 2.70
N SER A 85 9.83 3.50 1.94
CA SER A 85 8.81 4.53 1.86
C SER A 85 8.01 4.37 0.58
N ALA A 86 6.68 4.38 0.69
CA ALA A 86 5.76 4.41 -0.43
C ALA A 86 4.85 5.62 -0.32
N GLU A 87 4.92 6.50 -1.31
CA GLU A 87 4.04 7.66 -1.43
C GLU A 87 2.96 7.37 -2.46
N VAL A 88 1.70 7.39 -2.03
CA VAL A 88 0.54 7.12 -2.86
C VAL A 88 -0.26 8.40 -2.97
N TYR A 89 -0.53 8.84 -4.20
CA TYR A 89 -1.40 9.98 -4.44
C TYR A 89 -2.86 9.57 -4.25
N MET A 90 -3.52 10.19 -3.28
CA MET A 90 -4.97 10.07 -3.14
C MET A 90 -5.59 11.03 -4.16
N GLY A 91 -6.34 10.51 -5.12
CA GLY A 91 -7.11 11.34 -6.03
C GLY A 91 -8.07 12.24 -5.23
N THR A 92 -7.95 13.56 -5.39
CA THR A 92 -8.92 14.50 -4.86
C THR A 92 -10.14 14.54 -5.78
N CYS A 93 -11.34 14.38 -5.20
CA CYS A 93 -12.60 14.58 -5.91
C CYS A 93 -12.65 16.02 -6.46
N GLN A 94 -12.48 16.24 -7.78
CA GLN A 94 -12.56 17.58 -8.41
C GLN A 94 -13.92 18.27 -8.27
N ARG A 95 -14.92 17.56 -7.72
CA ARG A 95 -16.27 18.08 -7.45
C ARG A 95 -16.51 18.42 -5.98
N CYS A 96 -15.71 17.92 -5.04
CA CYS A 96 -16.05 17.95 -3.62
C CYS A 96 -14.86 17.98 -2.64
N GLY A 97 -13.62 17.83 -3.11
CA GLY A 97 -12.41 17.91 -2.29
C GLY A 97 -12.18 16.77 -1.30
N ARG A 98 -13.10 15.80 -1.18
CA ARG A 98 -12.96 14.63 -0.31
C ARG A 98 -12.15 13.53 -1.00
N CYS A 99 -11.20 12.90 -0.29
CA CYS A 99 -10.38 11.80 -0.80
C CYS A 99 -11.28 10.58 -1.09
N PHE A 100 -11.24 10.06 -2.32
CA PHE A 100 -12.07 8.92 -2.74
C PHE A 100 -11.21 7.76 -3.26
N GLU A 101 -11.70 6.54 -3.07
CA GLU A 101 -11.02 5.32 -3.53
C GLU A 101 -11.04 5.16 -5.04
N THR A 102 -10.05 4.41 -5.52
CA THR A 102 -9.66 4.17 -6.91
C THR A 102 -10.77 3.85 -7.91
N LYS A 103 -10.52 4.21 -9.18
CA LYS A 103 -11.34 3.99 -10.38
C LYS A 103 -12.21 2.73 -10.31
N THR A 104 -13.53 2.93 -10.19
CA THR A 104 -14.52 1.85 -10.30
C THR A 104 -14.48 1.23 -11.71
N ILE A 105 -14.92 -0.01 -11.85
CA ILE A 105 -15.05 -0.74 -13.13
C ILE A 105 -15.83 0.09 -14.20
N LEU A 106 -16.72 0.99 -13.77
CA LEU A 106 -17.42 1.93 -14.63
C LEU A 106 -16.50 2.95 -15.35
N ASP A 107 -15.33 3.30 -14.80
CA ASP A 107 -14.36 4.23 -15.41
C ASP A 107 -13.52 3.59 -16.53
N LYS A 108 -13.51 2.24 -16.61
CA LYS A 108 -12.91 1.49 -17.73
C LYS A 108 -13.81 1.43 -18.96
N MET A 109 -15.08 1.80 -18.85
CA MET A 109 -16.00 1.89 -19.98
C MET A 109 -15.93 3.30 -20.57
N MET A 110 -15.29 3.45 -21.74
CA MET A 110 -15.18 4.70 -22.49
C MET A 110 -16.52 5.11 -23.14
N THR A 111 -17.59 5.22 -22.36
CA THR A 111 -18.86 5.80 -22.82
C THR A 111 -19.26 6.91 -21.87
N VAL A 112 -19.07 8.13 -22.34
CA VAL A 112 -19.57 9.35 -21.69
C VAL A 112 -21.10 9.28 -21.72
N GLY A 113 -21.74 9.11 -20.56
CA GLY A 113 -23.21 9.07 -20.52
C GLY A 113 -23.80 8.95 -19.13
N PHE A 114 -24.56 9.97 -18.73
CA PHE A 114 -25.54 10.00 -17.65
C PHE A 114 -25.05 10.09 -16.20
N ARG A 115 -24.35 11.18 -15.86
CA ARG A 115 -24.61 11.84 -14.57
C ARG A 115 -25.05 13.26 -14.85
N ALA A 116 -26.37 13.47 -14.84
CA ALA A 116 -26.96 14.79 -14.88
C ALA A 116 -26.28 15.71 -13.84
N PRO A 117 -26.08 17.00 -14.15
CA PRO A 117 -25.63 17.95 -13.14
C PRO A 117 -26.66 17.95 -12.01
N ALA A 118 -26.20 17.69 -10.79
CA ALA A 118 -27.05 17.89 -9.62
C ALA A 118 -27.22 19.40 -9.49
N ALA A 119 -28.48 19.82 -9.53
CA ALA A 119 -28.91 21.17 -9.25
C ALA A 119 -28.49 21.61 -7.83
N GLU A 120 -28.28 22.92 -7.74
CA GLU A 120 -28.14 23.78 -6.55
C GLU A 120 -26.78 23.77 -5.81
#